data_AF-A0A1U9KHZ9-F1
#
_entry.id   AF-A0A1U9KHZ9-F1
#
_cell.length_a   1.000
_cell.length_b   1.000
_cell.length_c   1.000
_cell.angle_alpha   90.00
_cell.angle_beta   90.00
_cell.angle_gamma   90.00
#
_symmetry.space_group_name_H-M   'P 1'
#
loop_
_entity.id
_entity.type
_entity.pdbx_description
1 polymer ?
#
loop_
_entity_poly.entity_id
_entity_poly.type
_entity_poly.pdbx_seq_one_letter_code
_entity_poly.pdbx_strand_id
1 'polypeptide(L)'
;MPGRPENLMKHDEFREGVSFWTASGEWRCTDVGRRTIIAIQLEPQLDPSWFKGPPYAVGESVFDEYDLEGCYPSEAALLADIGGAVLSQRSADELLCFYKPNDDV
;
A
#
# COMPACT_ATOMS: atom_id res chain seq x y z
N MET A 1 -22.78 -5.34 -12.53
CA MET A 1 -21.49 -4.75 -12.12
C MET A 1 -21.22 -5.22 -10.71
N PRO A 2 -20.24 -6.10 -10.45
CA PRO A 2 -19.85 -6.37 -9.07
C PRO A 2 -19.49 -5.02 -8.43
N GLY A 3 -20.03 -4.75 -7.25
CA GLY A 3 -19.84 -3.50 -6.54
C GLY A 3 -18.35 -3.24 -6.31
N ARG A 4 -17.95 -1.96 -6.41
CA ARG A 4 -16.60 -1.50 -6.11
C ARG A 4 -16.14 -2.10 -4.76
N PRO A 5 -14.92 -2.65 -4.68
CA PRO A 5 -14.38 -3.16 -3.42
C PRO A 5 -14.50 -2.09 -2.33
N GLU A 6 -15.14 -2.42 -1.21
CA GLU A 6 -15.33 -1.49 -0.08
C GLU A 6 -14.02 -1.13 0.62
N ASN A 7 -12.90 -1.75 0.24
CA ASN A 7 -11.58 -1.62 0.84
C ASN A 7 -10.64 -0.64 0.09
N LEU A 8 -11.15 0.07 -0.90
CA LEU A 8 -10.40 1.07 -1.68
C LEU A 8 -10.30 2.39 -0.92
N MET A 9 -9.11 2.99 -0.91
CA MET A 9 -8.92 4.34 -0.37
C MET A 9 -9.66 5.36 -1.24
N LYS A 10 -10.46 6.22 -0.61
CA LYS A 10 -11.11 7.34 -1.28
C LYS A 10 -10.14 8.50 -1.39
N HIS A 11 -10.33 9.33 -2.42
CA HIS A 11 -9.52 10.53 -2.63
C HIS A 11 -9.41 11.44 -1.37
N ASP A 12 -10.49 11.56 -0.60
CA ASP A 12 -10.55 12.39 0.62
C ASP A 12 -9.70 11.85 1.77
N GLU A 13 -9.32 10.57 1.71
CA GLU A 13 -8.49 9.91 2.73
C GLU A 13 -6.99 10.14 2.48
N PHE A 14 -6.61 10.58 1.27
CA PHE A 14 -5.23 10.90 0.96
C PHE A 14 -4.83 12.23 1.58
N ARG A 15 -3.66 12.23 2.21
CA ARG A 15 -3.02 13.40 2.81
C ARG A 15 -1.52 13.28 2.67
N GLU A 16 -0.83 14.42 2.67
CA GLU A 16 0.64 14.43 2.73
C GLU A 16 1.13 13.57 3.89
N GLY A 17 2.04 12.65 3.58
CA GLY A 17 2.65 11.74 4.53
C GLY A 17 1.91 10.43 4.77
N VAL A 18 0.70 10.25 4.23
CA VAL A 18 -0.04 8.98 4.31
C VAL A 18 0.63 7.93 3.43
N SER A 19 0.85 6.74 3.99
CA SER A 19 1.27 5.57 3.22
C SER A 19 0.07 4.77 2.73
N PHE A 20 0.16 4.23 1.51
CA PHE A 20 -0.86 3.38 0.89
C PHE A 20 -0.19 2.28 0.05
N TRP A 21 -0.97 1.27 -0.29
CA TRP A 21 -0.51 0.08 -1.01
C TRP A 21 -1.15 -0.01 -2.39
N THR A 22 -0.38 -0.50 -3.36
CA THR A 22 -0.84 -0.81 -4.71
C THR A 22 -0.26 -2.16 -5.13
N ALA A 23 -0.66 -2.68 -6.29
CA ALA A 23 -0.05 -3.89 -6.85
C ALA A 23 1.48 -3.78 -7.05
N SER A 24 2.02 -2.57 -7.14
CA SER A 24 3.46 -2.31 -7.28
C SER A 24 4.21 -2.20 -5.94
N GLY A 25 3.51 -2.12 -4.80
CA GLY A 25 4.13 -2.01 -3.47
C GLY A 25 3.59 -0.84 -2.64
N GLU A 26 4.35 -0.45 -1.62
CA GLU A 26 4.04 0.65 -0.71
C GLU A 26 4.43 2.01 -1.33
N TRP A 27 3.56 3.00 -1.14
CA TRP A 27 3.72 4.36 -1.59
C TRP A 27 3.45 5.32 -0.45
N ARG A 28 4.09 6.48 -0.49
CA ARG A 28 3.81 7.59 0.43
C ARG A 28 3.38 8.81 -0.36
N CYS A 29 2.21 9.32 -0.03
CA CYS A 29 1.69 10.53 -0.65
C CYS A 29 2.53 11.74 -0.21
N THR A 30 3.00 12.53 -1.18
CA THR A 30 3.75 13.79 -0.96
C THR A 30 2.90 15.01 -1.26
N ASP A 31 1.92 14.90 -2.15
CA ASP A 31 0.99 15.99 -2.47
C ASP A 31 -0.40 15.45 -2.88
N VAL A 32 -1.45 16.20 -2.55
CA VAL A 32 -2.84 15.85 -2.87
C VAL A 32 -3.45 16.97 -3.71
N GLY A 33 -3.60 16.70 -5.00
CA GLY A 33 -4.35 17.55 -5.92
C GLY A 33 -5.86 17.34 -5.79
N ARG A 34 -6.67 18.08 -6.56
CA ARG A 34 -8.15 17.97 -6.49
C ARG A 34 -8.74 16.71 -7.11
N ARG A 35 -7.98 16.05 -8.00
CA ARG A 35 -8.40 14.86 -8.75
C ARG A 35 -7.28 13.82 -8.89
N THR A 36 -6.11 14.16 -8.39
CA THR A 36 -4.88 13.39 -8.56
C THR A 36 -4.10 13.46 -7.26
N ILE A 37 -3.25 12.47 -7.01
CA ILE A 37 -2.28 12.53 -5.91
C ILE A 37 -0.88 12.34 -6.49
N ILE A 38 0.11 12.86 -5.78
CA ILE A 38 1.52 12.61 -6.07
C ILE A 38 2.08 11.78 -4.92
N ALA A 39 2.83 10.73 -5.27
CA ALA A 39 3.42 9.84 -4.29
C ALA A 39 4.81 9.36 -4.71
N ILE A 40 5.60 9.00 -3.71
CA ILE A 40 6.89 8.34 -3.86
C ILE A 40 6.78 6.89 -3.43
N GLN A 41 7.43 5.98 -4.15
CA GLN A 41 7.45 4.57 -3.81
C GLN A 41 8.40 4.34 -2.62
N LEU A 42 7.90 3.65 -1.59
CA LEU A 42 8.70 3.25 -0.43
C LEU A 42 9.21 1.82 -0.64
N GLU A 43 10.32 1.70 -1.34
CA GLU A 43 10.99 0.41 -1.45
C GLU A 43 11.82 0.14 -0.19
N PRO A 44 11.66 -1.03 0.47
CA PRO A 44 12.37 -1.34 1.71
C PRO A 44 13.90 -1.49 1.53
N GLN A 45 14.36 -1.59 0.29
CA GLN A 45 15.78 -1.69 -0.06
C GLN A 45 16.47 -0.32 -0.20
N LEU A 46 15.70 0.78 -0.19
CA LEU A 46 16.24 2.13 -0.36
C LEU A 46 16.58 2.78 0.99
N ASP A 47 17.54 3.69 0.96
CA ASP A 47 17.96 4.40 2.17
C ASP A 47 16.87 5.38 2.61
N PRO A 48 16.47 5.40 3.90
CA PRO A 48 15.44 6.31 4.41
C PRO A 48 15.73 7.81 4.17
N SER A 49 16.99 8.19 3.97
CA SER A 49 17.37 9.55 3.61
C SER A 49 16.85 9.99 2.24
N TRP A 50 16.52 9.05 1.34
CA TRP A 50 16.03 9.32 -0.01
C TRP A 50 14.60 9.89 -0.01
N PHE A 51 13.87 9.68 1.08
CA PHE A 51 12.50 10.15 1.28
C PHE A 51 12.43 11.47 2.06
N LYS A 52 13.57 12.16 2.29
CA LYS A 52 13.62 13.40 3.07
C LYS A 52 13.65 14.65 2.18
N GLY A 53 12.45 15.18 1.96
CA GLY A 53 12.21 16.53 1.43
C GLY A 53 12.57 16.72 -0.04
N PRO A 54 12.19 17.86 -0.65
CA PRO A 54 12.54 18.15 -2.03
C PRO A 54 14.00 18.61 -2.18
N PRO A 55 14.71 18.15 -3.23
CA PRO A 55 14.29 17.09 -4.16
C PRO A 55 14.46 15.70 -3.52
N TYR A 56 13.42 14.87 -3.58
CA TYR A 56 13.52 13.46 -3.20
C TYR A 56 14.47 12.76 -4.16
N ALA A 57 15.25 11.79 -3.64
CA ALA A 57 16.13 11.00 -4.49
C ALA A 57 15.36 9.94 -5.31
N VAL A 58 14.10 9.68 -4.94
CA VAL A 58 13.16 8.81 -5.65
C VAL A 58 12.24 9.61 -6.55
N GLY A 59 11.79 8.98 -7.64
CA GLY A 59 10.84 9.58 -8.57
C GLY A 59 9.44 9.73 -7.95
N GLU A 60 8.82 10.86 -8.22
CA GLU A 60 7.42 11.11 -7.89
C GLU A 60 6.51 10.60 -9.02
N SER A 61 5.47 9.86 -8.67
CA SER A 61 4.45 9.37 -9.59
C SER A 61 3.14 10.09 -9.35
N VAL A 62 2.48 10.47 -10.45
CA VAL A 62 1.15 11.08 -10.44
C VAL A 62 0.11 9.97 -10.61
N PHE A 63 -0.82 9.88 -9.68
CA PHE A 63 -1.95 8.96 -9.70
C PHE A 63 -3.21 9.75 -10.00
N ASP A 64 -3.93 9.38 -11.05
CA ASP A 64 -5.21 9.98 -11.41
C ASP A 64 -6.42 9.19 -10.91
N GLU A 65 -7.62 9.60 -11.30
CA GLU A 65 -8.89 8.97 -10.87
C GLU A 65 -8.94 7.47 -11.13
N TYR A 66 -8.30 6.96 -12.19
CA TYR A 66 -8.22 5.54 -12.50
C TYR A 66 -7.17 4.82 -11.65
N ASP A 67 -6.04 5.47 -11.39
CA ASP A 67 -5.00 4.87 -10.55
C ASP A 67 -5.46 4.72 -9.08
N LEU A 68 -6.30 5.65 -8.61
CA LEU A 68 -6.91 5.58 -7.28
C LEU A 68 -7.82 4.34 -7.09
N GLU A 69 -8.31 3.74 -8.18
CA GLU A 69 -9.08 2.48 -8.13
C GLU A 69 -8.22 1.25 -7.81
N GLY A 70 -6.90 1.40 -7.64
CA GLY A 70 -5.97 0.36 -7.20
C GLY A 70 -5.22 0.69 -5.91
N CYS A 71 -5.67 1.70 -5.16
CA CYS A 71 -5.02 2.15 -3.93
C CYS A 71 -5.73 1.58 -2.69
N TYR A 72 -4.95 0.93 -1.83
CA TYR A 72 -5.41 0.26 -0.63
C TYR A 72 -4.79 0.89 0.62
N PRO A 73 -5.53 0.97 1.74
CA PRO A 73 -4.99 1.51 2.99
C PRO A 73 -3.92 0.62 3.62
N SER A 74 -3.86 -0.66 3.25
CA SER A 74 -2.91 -1.64 3.78
C SER A 74 -2.67 -2.78 2.80
N GLU A 75 -1.53 -3.46 2.95
CA GLU A 75 -1.21 -4.69 2.20
C GLU A 75 -2.32 -5.75 2.36
N ALA A 76 -2.91 -5.88 3.56
CA ALA A 76 -4.01 -6.82 3.80
C ALA A 76 -5.25 -6.51 2.96
N ALA A 77 -5.58 -5.23 2.75
CA ALA A 77 -6.70 -4.82 1.90
C ALA A 77 -6.42 -5.11 0.42
N LEU A 78 -5.19 -4.86 -0.04
CA LEU A 78 -4.73 -5.26 -1.37
C LEU A 78 -4.84 -6.79 -1.55
N LEU A 79 -4.29 -7.55 -0.60
CA LEU A 79 -4.32 -9.02 -0.59
C LEU A 79 -5.75 -9.58 -0.48
N ALA A 80 -6.67 -8.90 0.19
CA ALA A 80 -8.07 -9.32 0.21
C ALA A 80 -8.74 -9.16 -1.16
N ASP A 81 -8.37 -8.11 -1.91
CA ASP A 81 -8.89 -7.85 -3.25
C ASP A 81 -8.27 -8.79 -4.30
N ILE A 82 -6.93 -8.89 -4.35
CA ILE A 82 -6.23 -9.77 -5.32
C ILE A 82 -6.25 -11.24 -4.90
N GLY A 83 -6.21 -11.51 -3.60
CA GLY A 83 -6.20 -12.85 -2.98
C GLY A 83 -7.59 -13.42 -2.74
N GLY A 84 -8.66 -12.66 -3.02
CA GLY A 84 -10.01 -13.20 -3.21
C GLY A 84 -10.10 -14.24 -4.34
N ALA A 85 -9.07 -14.35 -5.18
CA ALA A 85 -8.91 -15.44 -6.15
C ALA A 85 -8.13 -16.68 -5.61
N VAL A 86 -7.46 -16.60 -4.44
CA VAL A 86 -6.55 -17.67 -3.93
C VAL A 86 -6.71 -17.97 -2.42
N LEU A 87 -7.81 -17.62 -1.76
CA LEU A 87 -8.07 -18.09 -0.38
C LEU A 87 -9.48 -18.66 -0.21
N SER A 88 -9.85 -19.59 -1.09
CA SER A 88 -10.77 -20.66 -0.68
C SER A 88 -9.93 -21.71 0.06
N GLN A 89 -10.19 -21.84 1.37
CA GLN A 89 -9.71 -22.90 2.27
C GLN A 89 -8.23 -22.88 2.63
N ARG A 90 -7.83 -22.09 3.63
CA ARG A 90 -7.07 -22.65 4.78
C ARG A 90 -7.54 -22.02 6.07
N SER A 91 -7.93 -22.89 6.98
CA SER A 91 -8.49 -22.62 8.30
C SER A 91 -7.49 -21.86 9.18
N ALA A 92 -8.02 -21.08 10.12
CA ALA A 92 -7.29 -20.16 10.99
C ALA A 92 -6.37 -20.82 12.02
N ASP A 93 -6.10 -22.12 11.93
CA ASP A 93 -5.33 -22.88 12.92
C ASP A 93 -3.82 -23.03 12.62
N GLU A 94 -3.32 -22.65 11.44
CA GLU A 94 -1.89 -22.79 11.10
C GLU A 94 -1.04 -21.50 11.22
N LEU A 95 -1.62 -20.39 11.68
CA LEU A 95 -0.92 -19.10 11.79
C LEU A 95 -0.03 -18.93 13.05
N LEU A 96 0.09 -19.99 13.87
CA LEU A 96 0.93 -19.99 15.08
C LEU A 96 2.28 -20.72 14.92
N CYS A 97 2.62 -21.23 13.74
CA CYS A 97 3.83 -22.04 13.55
C CYS A 97 5.10 -21.30 13.09
N PHE A 98 5.02 -20.03 12.65
CA PHE A 98 6.20 -19.31 12.14
C PHE A 98 6.80 -18.24 13.08
N TYR A 99 6.24 -18.04 14.27
CA TYR A 99 6.86 -17.21 15.30
C TYR A 99 7.32 -18.08 16.47
N LYS A 100 8.48 -18.73 16.31
CA LYS A 100 9.31 -19.12 17.44
C LYS A 100 10.44 -18.10 17.52
N PRO A 101 10.44 -17.19 18.52
CA PRO A 101 11.60 -16.34 18.77
C PRO A 101 12.78 -17.26 19.04
N ASN A 102 13.83 -17.16 18.23
CA ASN A 102 15.12 -17.77 18.56
C ASN A 102 15.69 -16.98 19.74
N ASP A 103 15.46 -17.49 20.94
CA ASP A 103 16.19 -17.09 22.13
C ASP A 103 17.59 -17.72 22.07
N ASP A 104 18.56 -16.84 22.28
CA ASP A 104 20.01 -17.02 22.30
C ASP A 104 20.46 -18.03 23.38
N VAL A 105 21.26 -19.05 23.00
CA VAL A 105 22.24 -19.73 23.87
C VAL A 105 23.34 -20.40 23.05
#